data_AF-A0A9D6D6B5-F1
#
_entry.id   AF-A0A9D6D6B5-F1
#
_cell.length_a   1.000
_cell.length_b   1.000
_cell.length_c   1.000
_cell.angle_alpha   90.00
_cell.angle_beta   90.00
_cell.angle_gamma   90.00
#
_symmetry.space_group_name_H-M   'P 1'
#
loop_
_entity.id
_entity.type
_entity.pdbx_description
1 polymer ?
#
loop_
_entity_poly.entity_id
_entity_poly.type
_entity_poly.pdbx_seq_one_letter_code
_entity_poly.pdbx_strand_id
1 'polypeptide(L)'
;MTLAAGLDRWACAQPDKLPAVDGERRYTWSTLARAVEGVAHGLAAHGVETGSVVSVQLPNWNEFLVVALAAERLALLSHGSER
;
A
#
# COMPACT_ATOMS: atom_id res chain seq x y z
N MET A 1 15.16 2.54 -3.76
CA MET A 1 14.48 1.66 -2.79
C MET A 1 13.11 2.26 -2.55
N THR A 2 12.04 1.59 -2.98
CA THR A 2 10.66 2.13 -2.87
C THR A 2 10.09 1.88 -1.47
N LEU A 3 9.12 2.69 -1.05
CA LEU A 3 8.44 2.51 0.24
C LEU A 3 7.70 1.17 0.27
N ALA A 4 7.10 0.78 -0.85
CA ALA A 4 6.44 -0.52 -1.02
C ALA A 4 7.40 -1.73 -0.85
N ALA A 5 8.65 -1.64 -1.31
CA ALA A 5 9.63 -2.71 -1.10
C ALA A 5 10.13 -2.76 0.36
N GLY A 6 10.18 -1.61 1.03
CA GLY A 6 10.41 -1.54 2.47
C GLY A 6 9.33 -2.24 3.28
N LEU A 7 8.06 -2.09 2.87
CA LEU A 7 6.91 -2.74 3.51
C LEU A 7 7.03 -4.27 3.49
N ASP A 8 7.35 -4.88 2.34
CA ASP A 8 7.49 -6.34 2.23
C ASP A 8 8.63 -6.87 3.12
N ARG A 9 9.75 -6.14 3.15
CA ARG A 9 10.88 -6.49 4.01
C ARG A 9 10.48 -6.53 5.49
N TRP A 10 9.72 -5.53 5.96
CA TRP A 10 9.26 -5.48 7.34
C TRP A 10 8.13 -6.46 7.64
N ALA A 11 7.26 -6.73 6.68
CA ALA A 11 6.24 -7.76 6.78
C ALA A 11 6.86 -9.17 6.96
N CYS A 12 7.98 -9.46 6.29
CA CYS A 12 8.72 -10.71 6.49
C CYS A 12 9.55 -10.71 7.78
N ALA A 13 10.22 -9.60 8.12
CA ALA A 13 11.17 -9.57 9.23
C ALA A 13 10.49 -9.41 10.61
N GLN A 14 9.38 -8.67 10.69
CA GLN A 14 8.69 -8.34 11.94
C GLN A 14 7.16 -8.27 11.73
N PRO A 15 6.51 -9.38 11.33
CA PRO A 15 5.11 -9.37 10.88
C PRO A 15 4.12 -8.80 11.89
N ASP A 16 4.35 -9.03 13.19
CA ASP A 16 3.44 -8.66 14.29
C ASP A 16 3.73 -7.28 14.89
N LYS A 17 4.83 -6.64 14.50
CA LYS A 17 5.15 -5.30 14.98
C LYS A 17 4.19 -4.30 14.35
N LEU A 18 3.75 -3.33 15.15
CA LEU A 18 2.82 -2.27 14.75
C LEU A 18 3.58 -1.09 14.14
N PRO A 19 3.65 -0.94 12.80
CA PRO A 19 4.25 0.21 12.14
C PRO A 19 3.54 1.53 12.38
N ALA A 20 2.20 1.47 12.48
CA ALA A 20 1.34 2.63 12.53
C ALA A 20 0.20 2.35 13.50
N VAL A 21 0.10 3.19 14.53
CA VAL A 21 -0.95 3.16 15.53
C VAL A 21 -1.65 4.50 15.40
N ASP A 22 -2.90 4.49 14.94
CA ASP A 22 -3.67 5.72 14.85
C ASP A 22 -5.13 5.46 15.20
N GLY A 23 -5.63 6.21 16.18
CA GLY A 23 -6.96 6.04 16.76
C GLY A 23 -7.32 4.59 17.11
N GLU A 24 -8.46 4.11 16.61
CA GLU A 24 -9.00 2.78 16.88
C GLU A 24 -8.39 1.66 16.00
N ARG A 25 -7.69 2.01 14.91
CA ARG A 25 -7.20 1.03 13.94
C ARG A 25 -5.69 0.81 14.09
N ARG A 26 -5.32 -0.44 14.38
CA ARG A 26 -3.94 -0.87 14.52
C ARG A 26 -3.60 -1.83 13.39
N TYR A 27 -2.59 -1.49 12.62
CA TYR A 27 -2.03 -2.40 11.62
C TYR A 27 -0.70 -2.94 12.11
N THR A 28 -0.56 -4.25 12.07
CA THR A 28 0.74 -4.93 12.03
C THR A 28 1.35 -4.78 10.63
N TRP A 29 2.66 -5.02 10.46
CA TRP A 29 3.27 -4.99 9.13
C TRP A 29 2.61 -5.96 8.14
N SER A 30 2.20 -7.15 8.60
CA SER A 30 1.52 -8.16 7.77
C SER A 30 0.11 -7.73 7.35
N THR A 31 -0.67 -7.15 8.25
CA THR A 31 -2.03 -6.66 7.95
C THR A 31 -1.99 -5.42 7.07
N LEU A 32 -0.99 -4.54 7.26
CA LEU A 32 -0.75 -3.39 6.40
C LEU A 32 -0.43 -3.83 4.97
N ALA A 33 0.50 -4.78 4.79
CA ALA A 33 0.85 -5.30 3.46
C ALA A 33 -0.38 -5.89 2.73
N ARG A 34 -1.21 -6.66 3.44
CA ARG A 34 -2.46 -7.21 2.86
C ARG A 34 -3.46 -6.13 2.47
N ALA A 35 -3.62 -5.09 3.28
CA ALA A 35 -4.51 -3.97 2.99
C ALA A 35 -4.04 -3.20 1.75
N VAL A 36 -2.73 -2.90 1.68
CA VAL A 36 -2.09 -2.25 0.54
C VAL A 36 -2.30 -3.04 -0.74
N GLU A 37 -2.08 -4.36 -0.70
CA GLU A 37 -2.28 -5.25 -1.85
C GLU A 37 -3.74 -5.28 -2.31
N GLY A 38 -4.69 -5.35 -1.37
CA GLY A 38 -6.13 -5.32 -1.68
C GLY A 38 -6.57 -4.00 -2.33
N VAL A 39 -6.08 -2.87 -1.82
CA VAL A 39 -6.37 -1.55 -2.41
C VAL A 39 -5.71 -1.41 -3.77
N ALA A 40 -4.48 -1.88 -3.96
CA ALA A 40 -3.79 -1.84 -5.26
C ALA A 40 -4.58 -2.63 -6.33
N HIS A 41 -5.06 -3.83 -6.00
CA HIS A 41 -5.93 -4.61 -6.88
C HIS A 41 -7.27 -3.93 -7.15
N GLY A 42 -7.88 -3.30 -6.14
CA GLY A 42 -9.10 -2.52 -6.32
C GLY A 42 -8.91 -1.35 -7.28
N LEU A 43 -7.82 -0.60 -7.12
CA LEU A 43 -7.46 0.50 -8.03
C LEU A 43 -7.25 -0.01 -9.46
N ALA A 44 -6.52 -1.12 -9.64
CA ALA A 44 -6.35 -1.75 -10.95
C ALA A 44 -7.70 -2.16 -11.57
N ALA A 45 -8.59 -2.77 -10.78
CA ALA A 45 -9.93 -3.15 -11.23
C ALA A 45 -10.81 -1.96 -11.63
N HIS A 46 -10.52 -0.77 -11.08
CA HIS A 46 -11.17 0.49 -11.45
C HIS A 46 -10.47 1.22 -12.62
N GLY A 47 -9.51 0.58 -13.30
CA GLY A 47 -8.84 1.14 -14.47
C GLY A 47 -7.75 2.16 -14.14
N VAL A 48 -7.26 2.19 -12.90
CA VAL A 48 -6.09 2.98 -12.55
C VAL A 48 -4.85 2.27 -13.06
N GLU A 49 -4.06 2.98 -13.86
CA GLU A 49 -2.83 2.49 -14.46
C GLU A 49 -1.64 3.38 -14.09
N THR A 50 -0.41 2.91 -14.35
CA THR A 50 0.79 3.74 -14.23
C THR A 50 0.62 5.06 -15.00
N GLY A 51 0.92 6.17 -14.34
CA GLY A 51 0.74 7.52 -14.91
C GLY A 51 -0.64 8.13 -14.62
N SER A 52 -1.57 7.37 -14.04
CA SER A 52 -2.84 7.90 -13.55
C SER A 52 -2.64 8.76 -12.30
N VAL A 53 -3.33 9.90 -12.23
CA VAL A 53 -3.31 10.76 -11.04
C VAL A 53 -4.43 10.33 -10.10
N VAL A 54 -4.06 9.83 -8.92
CA VAL A 54 -5.01 9.49 -7.85
C VAL A 54 -4.99 10.60 -6.80
N SER A 55 -6.11 11.30 -6.64
CA SER A 55 -6.28 12.29 -5.57
C SER A 55 -6.93 11.62 -4.36
N VAL A 56 -6.29 11.75 -3.20
CA VAL A 56 -6.76 11.16 -1.94
C VAL A 56 -7.06 12.29 -0.97
N GLN A 57 -8.33 12.42 -0.55
CA GLN A 57 -8.71 13.29 0.55
C GLN A 57 -9.20 12.43 1.72
N LEU A 58 -8.27 12.13 2.60
CA LEU A 58 -8.52 11.47 3.87
C LEU A 58 -7.85 12.30 4.97
N PRO A 59 -8.37 12.29 6.21
CA PRO A 59 -7.59 12.74 7.36
C PRO A 59 -6.23 11.99 7.36
N ASN A 60 -5.17 12.62 7.90
CA ASN A 60 -3.76 12.13 7.89
C ASN A 60 -3.54 10.85 8.74
N TRP A 61 -4.44 9.89 8.62
CA TRP A 61 -4.54 8.68 9.37
C TRP A 61 -4.01 7.50 8.57
N ASN A 62 -4.10 6.30 9.15
CA ASN A 62 -3.59 5.06 8.55
C ASN A 62 -4.13 4.80 7.13
N GLU A 63 -5.36 5.20 6.81
CA GLU A 63 -5.90 4.98 5.45
C GLU A 63 -5.12 5.75 4.37
N PHE A 64 -4.60 6.95 4.67
CA PHE A 64 -3.78 7.69 3.71
C PHE A 64 -2.50 6.92 3.37
N LEU A 65 -1.83 6.37 4.39
CA LEU A 65 -0.62 5.58 4.22
C LEU A 65 -0.88 4.31 3.39
N VAL A 66 -2.01 3.64 3.61
CA VAL A 66 -2.42 2.47 2.81
C VAL A 66 -2.60 2.84 1.34
N VAL A 67 -3.33 3.93 1.04
CA VAL A 67 -3.61 4.31 -0.36
C VAL A 67 -2.34 4.80 -1.07
N ALA A 68 -1.47 5.55 -0.38
CA ALA A 68 -0.19 5.98 -0.95
C ALA A 68 0.71 4.78 -1.30
N LEU A 69 0.83 3.80 -0.41
CA LEU A 69 1.60 2.57 -0.65
C LEU A 69 0.96 1.70 -1.73
N ALA A 70 -0.37 1.67 -1.82
CA ALA A 70 -1.10 0.93 -2.86
C ALA A 70 -0.88 1.54 -4.25
N ALA A 71 -0.85 2.87 -4.36
CA ALA A 71 -0.54 3.56 -5.60
C ALA A 71 0.90 3.27 -6.08
N GLU A 72 1.88 3.28 -5.17
CA GLU A 72 3.25 2.85 -5.51
C GLU A 72 3.30 1.36 -5.91
N ARG A 73 2.57 0.48 -5.21
CA ARG A 73 2.49 -0.95 -5.52
C ARG A 73 1.91 -1.20 -6.90
N LEU A 74 0.84 -0.49 -7.26
CA LEU A 74 0.20 -0.57 -8.56
C LEU A 74 1.15 -0.19 -9.71
N ALA A 75 1.97 0.85 -9.48
CA ALA A 75 3.01 1.21 -10.44
C ALA A 75 3.99 0.04 -10.62
N LEU A 76 4.47 -0.58 -9.54
CA LEU A 76 5.38 -1.74 -9.62
C LEU A 76 4.76 -2.96 -10.32
N LEU A 77 3.49 -3.28 -10.07
CA LEU A 77 2.76 -4.36 -10.74
C LEU A 77 2.68 -4.14 -12.25
N SER A 78 2.38 -2.92 -12.66
CA SER A 78 2.26 -2.55 -14.08
C SER A 78 3.60 -2.60 -14.81
N HIS A 79 4.71 -2.18 -14.17
CA HIS A 79 6.06 -2.29 -14.76
C HIS A 79 6.56 -3.74 -14.87
N GLY A 80 6.01 -4.68 -14.10
CA GLY A 80 6.35 -6.10 -14.15
C GLY A 80 5.67 -6.87 -15.28
N SER A 81 4.59 -6.33 -15.86
CA SER A 81 3.78 -6.98 -16.90
C SER A 81 4.29 -6.74 -18.34
N GLU A 82 5.34 -5.94 -18.53
CA GLU A 82 5.97 -5.66 -19.82
C GLU A 82 7.21 -6.54 -20.11
N ARG A 83 7.31 -7.75 -19.53
CA ARG A 83 8.37 -8.72 -19.88
C ARG A 83 7.83 -10.09 -20.26
#